data_AF-A0A7K2PCB4-F1
#
_entry.id   AF-A0A7K2PCB4-F1
#
_cell.length_a   1.000
_cell.length_b   1.000
_cell.length_c   1.000
_cell.angle_alpha   90.00
_cell.angle_beta   90.00
_cell.angle_gamma   90.00
#
_symmetry.space_group_name_H-M   'P 1'
#
loop_
_entity.id
_entity.type
_entity.pdbx_description
1 polymer ?
#
loop_
_entity_poly.entity_id
_entity_poly.type
_entity_poly.pdbx_seq_one_letter_code
_entity_poly.pdbx_strand_id
1 'polypeptide(L)'
;MSERSPAPGGLGLVETLVNTLDLETGADSLDTGEGRARLGLTQDDVPAARELRESLRATLLAHAGHPPHRAVTPLGVLLAAAPLV
;
A
#
# COMPACT_ATOMS: atom_id res chain seq x y z
N MET A 1 4.59 12.77 13.01
CA MET A 1 5.36 11.99 12.02
C MET A 1 6.75 11.77 12.59
N SER A 2 7.22 10.52 12.74
CA SER A 2 8.58 10.28 13.23
C SER A 2 9.61 10.88 12.25
N GLU A 3 10.70 11.43 12.77
CA GLU A 3 11.90 11.86 12.02
C GLU A 3 12.67 10.66 11.44
N ARG A 4 11.96 9.74 10.79
CA ARG A 4 12.56 8.61 10.07
C ARG A 4 12.87 9.08 8.66
N SER A 5 14.10 8.81 8.22
CA SER A 5 14.46 8.98 6.82
C SER A 5 13.56 8.12 5.93
N PRO A 6 13.19 8.61 4.74
CA PRO A 6 12.36 7.85 3.81
C PRO A 6 13.02 6.52 3.45
N ALA A 7 12.20 5.53 3.12
CA ALA A 7 12.68 4.21 2.76
C ALA A 7 13.57 4.27 1.51
N PRO A 8 14.72 3.58 1.51
CA PRO A 8 15.68 3.67 0.41
C PRO A 8 15.20 2.94 -0.85
N GLY A 9 15.53 3.51 -2.01
CA GLY A 9 15.34 2.87 -3.32
C GLY A 9 13.88 2.47 -3.59
N GLY A 10 13.67 1.25 -4.10
CA GLY A 10 12.33 0.74 -4.44
C GLY A 10 11.36 0.64 -3.26
N LEU A 11 11.86 0.64 -2.01
CA LEU A 11 11.00 0.62 -0.83
C LEU A 11 10.28 1.96 -0.59
N GLY A 12 10.77 3.07 -1.15
CA GLY A 12 10.07 4.35 -1.09
C GLY A 12 8.70 4.33 -1.78
N LEU A 13 8.56 3.54 -2.85
CA LEU A 13 7.25 3.36 -3.51
C LEU A 13 6.29 2.54 -2.64
N VAL A 14 6.79 1.49 -1.99
CA VAL A 14 6.02 0.69 -1.04
C VAL A 14 5.56 1.56 0.13
N GLU A 15 6.48 2.32 0.73
CA GLU A 15 6.20 3.27 1.81
C GLU A 15 5.13 4.29 1.39
N THR A 16 5.28 4.88 0.21
CA THR A 16 4.32 5.84 -0.33
C THR A 16 2.93 5.21 -0.48
N LEU A 17 2.84 4.00 -1.04
CA LEU A 17 1.59 3.30 -1.23
C LEU A 17 0.91 2.93 0.10
N VAL A 18 1.65 2.36 1.06
CA VAL A 18 1.05 1.91 2.34
C VAL A 18 0.53 3.07 3.19
N ASN A 19 1.16 4.24 3.07
CA ASN A 19 0.81 5.46 3.78
C ASN A 19 -0.25 6.32 3.07
N THR A 20 -0.85 5.84 1.97
CA THR A 20 -1.95 6.56 1.31
C THR A 20 -3.23 6.61 2.15
N LEU A 21 -3.43 5.63 3.03
CA LEU A 21 -4.55 5.59 3.98
C LEU A 21 -4.10 6.06 5.35
N ASP A 22 -4.69 7.17 5.79
CA ASP A 22 -4.64 7.64 7.16
C ASP A 22 -5.56 6.75 8.02
N LEU A 23 -4.96 6.04 8.98
CA LEU A 23 -5.70 5.15 9.88
C LEU A 23 -6.51 5.89 10.96
N GLU A 24 -6.10 7.09 11.33
CA GLU A 24 -6.75 7.86 12.39
C GLU A 24 -8.05 8.47 11.85
N THR A 25 -8.01 8.97 10.62
CA THR A 25 -9.15 9.65 9.99
C THR A 25 -9.92 8.79 9.00
N GLY A 26 -9.31 7.70 8.50
CA GLY A 26 -9.84 6.90 7.40
C GLY A 26 -9.71 7.55 6.03
N ALA A 27 -9.09 8.74 5.94
CA ALA A 27 -8.91 9.44 4.68
C ALA A 27 -7.94 8.69 3.77
N ASP A 28 -8.33 8.47 2.52
CA ASP A 28 -7.52 7.79 1.54
C ASP A 28 -7.12 8.76 0.42
N SER A 29 -5.82 9.07 0.33
CA SER A 29 -5.30 9.95 -0.71
C SER A 29 -5.55 9.42 -2.13
N LEU A 30 -5.79 8.11 -2.32
CA LEU A 30 -6.19 7.53 -3.61
C LEU A 30 -7.58 8.01 -4.09
N ASP A 31 -8.41 8.58 -3.20
CA ASP A 31 -9.66 9.23 -3.60
C ASP A 31 -9.40 10.54 -4.37
N THR A 32 -8.22 11.14 -4.21
CA THR A 32 -7.83 12.38 -4.87
C THR A 32 -7.04 12.14 -6.15
N GLY A 33 -7.21 13.01 -7.15
CA GLY A 33 -6.41 12.95 -8.38
C GLY A 33 -4.91 13.15 -8.12
N GLU A 34 -4.57 14.03 -7.17
CA GLU A 34 -3.18 14.28 -6.79
C GLU A 34 -2.51 13.04 -6.16
N GLY A 35 -3.19 12.37 -5.22
CA GLY A 35 -2.67 11.16 -4.58
C GLY A 35 -2.43 10.03 -5.57
N ARG A 36 -3.33 9.86 -6.55
CA ARG A 36 -3.14 8.89 -7.64
C ARG A 36 -1.98 9.25 -8.57
N ALA A 37 -1.86 10.52 -8.95
CA ALA A 37 -0.80 10.98 -9.85
C ALA A 37 0.61 10.74 -9.29
N ARG A 38 0.80 10.87 -7.97
CA ARG A 38 2.09 10.58 -7.30
C ARG A 38 2.55 9.12 -7.45
N LEU A 39 1.60 8.20 -7.66
CA LEU A 39 1.84 6.77 -7.85
C LEU A 39 1.71 6.34 -9.32
N GLY A 40 1.44 7.27 -10.24
CA GLY A 40 1.20 6.95 -11.64
C GLY A 40 -0.08 6.14 -11.90
N LEU A 41 -1.06 6.22 -10.99
CA LEU A 41 -2.30 5.46 -11.06
C LEU A 41 -3.42 6.23 -11.73
N THR A 42 -4.26 5.52 -12.48
CA THR A 42 -5.57 6.00 -12.94
C THR A 42 -6.65 5.72 -11.89
N GLN A 43 -7.86 6.22 -12.13
CA GLN A 43 -9.00 5.90 -11.26
C GLN A 43 -9.35 4.39 -11.29
N ASP A 44 -9.15 3.74 -12.43
CA ASP A 44 -9.49 2.32 -12.60
C ASP A 44 -8.50 1.40 -11.88
N ASP A 45 -7.29 1.89 -11.59
CA ASP A 45 -6.28 1.15 -10.84
C ASP A 45 -6.54 1.16 -9.32
N VAL A 46 -7.37 2.07 -8.82
CA VAL A 46 -7.57 2.29 -7.37
C VAL A 46 -8.01 1.02 -6.63
N PRO A 47 -8.96 0.20 -7.11
CA PRO A 47 -9.34 -1.02 -6.42
C PRO A 47 -8.16 -1.99 -6.23
N ALA A 48 -7.39 -2.22 -7.30
CA ALA A 48 -6.22 -3.11 -7.26
C ALA A 48 -5.10 -2.53 -6.37
N ALA A 49 -4.85 -1.22 -6.45
CA ALA A 49 -3.87 -0.54 -5.62
C ALA A 49 -4.23 -0.63 -4.13
N ARG A 50 -5.51 -0.49 -3.78
CA ARG A 50 -6.00 -0.68 -2.40
C ARG A 50 -5.82 -2.12 -1.93
N GLU A 51 -6.11 -3.12 -2.76
CA GLU A 51 -5.90 -4.52 -2.40
C GLU A 51 -4.43 -4.83 -2.14
N LEU A 52 -3.55 -4.36 -3.03
CA LEU A 52 -2.10 -4.47 -2.86
C LEU A 52 -1.63 -3.77 -1.59
N ARG A 53 -2.11 -2.55 -1.34
CA ARG A 53 -1.81 -1.78 -0.12
C ARG A 53 -2.11 -2.58 1.13
N GLU A 54 -3.32 -3.11 1.25
CA GLU A 54 -3.75 -3.80 2.48
C GLU A 54 -3.00 -5.12 2.67
N SER A 55 -2.67 -5.81 1.58
CA SER A 55 -1.86 -7.04 1.61
C SER A 55 -0.40 -6.77 2.02
N LEU A 56 0.19 -5.67 1.54
CA LEU A 56 1.50 -5.19 2.00
C LEU A 56 1.47 -4.81 3.47
N ARG A 57 0.46 -4.04 3.91
CA ARG A 57 0.31 -3.65 5.33
C ARG A 57 0.21 -4.85 6.25
N ALA A 58 -0.59 -5.87 5.88
CA ALA A 58 -0.68 -7.12 6.63
C ALA A 58 0.68 -7.84 6.70
N THR A 59 1.43 -7.88 5.60
CA THR A 59 2.77 -8.47 5.54
C THR A 59 3.77 -7.73 6.43
N LEU A 60 3.77 -6.40 6.40
CA LEU A 60 4.63 -5.56 7.24
C LEU A 60 4.28 -5.68 8.73
N LEU A 61 3.00 -5.76 9.08
CA LEU A 61 2.54 -6.02 10.45
C LEU A 61 3.01 -7.39 10.94
N ALA A 62 2.83 -8.44 10.13
CA ALA A 62 3.29 -9.78 10.45
C ALA A 62 4.81 -9.83 10.65
N HIS A 63 5.58 -9.12 9.80
CA HIS A 63 7.02 -8.98 9.97
C HIS A 63 7.41 -8.30 11.31
N ALA A 64 6.60 -7.35 11.76
CA ALA A 64 6.76 -6.68 13.05
C ALA A 64 6.19 -7.48 14.25
N GLY A 65 5.67 -8.70 14.04
CA GLY A 65 5.08 -9.52 15.10
C GLY A 65 3.66 -9.11 15.50
N HIS A 66 2.96 -8.35 14.66
CA HIS A 66 1.59 -7.92 14.87
C HIS A 66 0.60 -8.67 13.98
N PRO A 67 -0.63 -8.97 14.46
CA PRO A 67 -1.66 -9.52 13.62
C PRO A 67 -2.14 -8.49 12.57
N PRO A 68 -2.67 -8.93 11.42
CA PRO A 68 -3.25 -8.02 10.46
C PRO A 68 -4.54 -7.39 11.02
N HIS A 69 -4.81 -6.13 10.67
CA HIS A 69 -6.04 -5.44 11.08
C HIS A 69 -7.32 -6.03 10.47
N ARG A 70 -7.19 -6.75 9.35
CA ARG A 70 -8.29 -7.39 8.64
C ARG A 70 -7.79 -8.59 7.83
N ALA A 71 -8.70 -9.46 7.41
CA ALA A 71 -8.40 -10.49 6.41
C ALA A 71 -8.06 -9.83 5.06
N VAL A 72 -7.04 -10.35 4.38
CA VAL A 72 -6.56 -9.86 3.08
C VAL A 72 -6.19 -11.04 2.19
N THR A 73 -6.12 -10.80 0.89
CA THR A 73 -5.47 -11.72 -0.06
C THR A 73 -3.98 -11.82 0.30
N PRO A 74 -3.40 -13.02 0.46
CA PRO A 74 -1.97 -13.14 0.75
C PRO A 74 -1.13 -12.49 -0.37
N LEU A 75 -0.11 -11.72 -0.01
CA LEU A 75 0.69 -10.96 -0.99
C LEU A 75 1.27 -11.85 -2.10
N GLY A 76 1.71 -13.07 -1.77
CA GLY A 76 2.23 -14.02 -2.75
C GLY A 76 1.19 -14.44 -3.80
N VAL A 77 -0.11 -14.47 -3.45
CA VAL A 77 -1.20 -14.77 -4.39
C VAL A 77 -1.38 -13.62 -5.37
N LEU A 78 -1.37 -12.37 -4.88
CA LEU A 78 -1.46 -11.20 -5.75
C LEU A 78 -0.28 -11.11 -6.71
N LEU A 79 0.93 -11.33 -6.21
CA LEU A 79 2.14 -11.30 -7.05
C LEU A 79 2.16 -12.42 -8.08
N ALA A 80 1.64 -13.61 -7.75
CA ALA A 80 1.54 -14.72 -8.70
C ALA A 80 0.51 -14.46 -9.82
N ALA A 81 -0.50 -13.62 -9.57
CA ALA A 81 -1.48 -13.20 -10.57
C ALA A 81 -0.99 -12.02 -11.42
N ALA A 82 0.09 -11.34 -11.02
CA ALA A 82 0.60 -10.19 -11.75
C ALA A 82 1.28 -10.63 -13.05
N PRO A 83 1.12 -9.86 -14.15
CA PRO A 83 1.86 -10.12 -15.37
C PRO A 83 3.35 -9.93 -15.10
N LEU A 84 4.12 -11.01 -15.26
CA LEU A 84 5.58 -10.96 -15.25
C LEU A 84 6.01 -10.35 -16.59
N VAL A 85 6.34 -9.07 -16.59
CA VAL A 85 6.89 -8.34 -17.75
C VAL A 85 8.40 -8.44 -17.81
#